data_AF-A0A7S1WM33-F1
#
_entry.id   AF-A0A7S1WM33-F1
#
_cell.length_a   1.000
_cell.length_b   1.000
_cell.length_c   1.000
_cell.angle_alpha   90.00
_cell.angle_beta   90.00
_cell.angle_gamma   90.00
#
_symmetry.space_group_name_H-M   'P 1'
#
loop_
_entity.id
_entity.type
_entity.pdbx_description
1 polymer ?
#
loop_
_entity_poly.entity_id
_entity_poly.type
_entity_poly.pdbx_seq_one_letter_code
_entity_poly.pdbx_strand_id
1 'polypeptide(L)'
;GVEAREQIIGEHGLEDVRTTRQNHPLVKYAESFTHNFDLIAERKSVVYHLRELAKASVVAKFLVEADIGLDESWLTAAAENEEAVCLEIPQLWNDRWYSKLHVKSGRLQDVRKGVAAKMHGVYGGVHFGLDRLRLASVAVDRQPLGLQHRVPRSTFFPTEKAVRIPQGVDLSLNQFDLSDPTKATEASAALSQLDLPLGNDFWPSLAIGDASLLKEEDKAVYRGVFNPHLSDRREEGEHFTPPGSSFSYSARLRELLKAEQEVRQQRLEHFFSTRFSMEDAGTLFPASWTESMEIEGSQSVASPQGGLLQPRPDYKDASLLLKRMLRSATPVFDKQSEDGCRFRIYRLGSIEARTTQEHDGEEEVGAVFSLRPTEAASGGIWTRVVGEREKVVRATEFVERAVRSQQPDAQSCQRPFCRRFYVVFETEQGNKIVTEQLSDGLVSFEENPKDLEDRNSLAKVFRSVGCSTVGEGTTLRDIKVRQMKEFQQRAASKAVVRKRYSEIAYGWALKEELVPAAPAPVAAQAPARRTAPAPRDSASLRLALSAGAGFGTGERPILGGAGRRKLGERNCFQNLF
;
A
#
# COMPACT_ATOMS: atom_id res chain seq x y z
N GLY A 1 25.17 9.87 -14.49
CA GLY A 1 24.32 10.88 -15.14
C GLY A 1 24.82 11.14 -16.55
N VAL A 2 23.90 11.44 -17.47
CA VAL A 2 24.23 11.88 -18.83
C VAL A 2 24.15 13.40 -18.87
N GLU A 3 25.11 14.05 -19.54
CA GLU A 3 25.19 15.51 -19.64
C GLU A 3 25.19 15.96 -21.11
N ALA A 4 24.35 16.95 -21.45
CA ALA A 4 24.29 17.53 -22.78
C ALA A 4 25.34 18.64 -22.96
N ARG A 5 26.23 18.49 -23.94
CA ARG A 5 27.27 19.48 -24.28
C ARG A 5 27.12 19.96 -25.73
N GLU A 6 27.48 21.21 -25.97
CA GLU A 6 27.49 21.84 -27.30
C GLU A 6 28.92 22.19 -27.69
N GLN A 7 29.28 21.94 -28.95
CA GLN A 7 30.54 22.41 -29.52
C GLN A 7 30.38 23.83 -30.02
N ILE A 8 31.11 24.77 -29.42
CA ILE A 8 31.21 26.15 -29.89
C ILE A 8 32.59 26.39 -30.49
N ILE A 9 32.72 27.35 -31.40
CA ILE A 9 34.04 27.78 -31.89
C ILE A 9 34.55 28.85 -30.92
N GLY A 10 35.46 28.46 -30.03
CA GLY A 10 36.25 29.32 -29.15
C GLY A 10 37.53 29.83 -29.82
N GLU A 11 38.32 30.61 -29.07
CA GLU A 11 39.57 31.23 -29.56
C GLU A 11 40.62 30.19 -29.96
N HIS A 12 40.51 28.95 -29.47
CA HIS A 12 41.42 27.85 -29.78
C HIS A 12 40.81 26.76 -30.67
N GLY A 13 39.66 27.03 -31.31
CA GLY A 13 38.97 26.08 -32.19
C GLY A 13 37.64 25.59 -31.61
N LEU A 14 37.24 24.36 -31.92
CA LEU A 14 35.99 23.80 -31.37
C LEU A 14 36.18 23.40 -29.91
N GLU A 15 35.40 23.99 -29.01
CA GLU A 15 35.42 23.78 -27.57
C GLU A 15 34.06 23.25 -27.08
N ASP A 16 34.08 22.22 -26.21
CA ASP A 16 32.87 21.61 -25.63
C ASP A 16 32.38 22.40 -24.42
N VAL A 17 31.27 23.13 -24.56
CA VAL A 17 30.66 23.92 -23.48
C VAL A 17 29.42 23.23 -22.91
N ARG A 18 29.22 23.37 -21.60
CA ARG A 18 28.01 22.88 -20.92
C ARG A 18 26.80 23.64 -21.47
N THR A 19 25.82 22.92 -22.02
CA THR A 19 24.63 23.53 -22.62
C THR A 19 23.87 24.30 -21.54
N THR A 20 23.81 25.64 -21.64
CA THR A 20 23.26 26.50 -20.57
C THR A 20 21.75 26.71 -20.66
N ARG A 21 21.11 26.35 -21.77
CA ARG A 21 19.67 26.55 -21.97
C ARG A 21 18.90 25.32 -21.50
N GLN A 22 18.25 25.42 -20.34
CA GLN A 22 17.38 24.36 -19.78
C GLN A 22 16.31 23.87 -20.79
N ASN A 23 15.86 24.74 -21.68
CA ASN A 23 14.86 24.39 -22.69
C ASN A 23 15.43 23.66 -23.92
N HIS A 24 16.72 23.34 -23.95
CA HIS A 24 17.32 22.67 -25.10
C HIS A 24 16.90 21.18 -25.16
N PRO A 25 16.48 20.65 -26.32
CA PRO A 25 15.99 19.27 -26.42
C PRO A 25 16.97 18.20 -25.93
N LEU A 26 18.27 18.41 -26.13
CA LEU A 26 19.30 17.48 -25.63
C LEU A 26 19.46 17.51 -24.12
N VAL A 27 19.21 18.66 -23.47
CA VAL A 27 19.21 18.76 -21.99
C VAL A 27 18.02 17.99 -21.44
N LYS A 28 16.81 18.20 -21.99
CA LYS A 28 15.62 17.43 -21.63
C LYS A 28 15.80 15.92 -21.84
N TYR A 29 16.47 15.53 -22.94
CA TYR A 29 16.79 14.13 -23.19
C TYR A 29 17.79 13.58 -22.16
N ALA A 30 18.85 14.31 -21.85
CA ALA A 30 19.85 13.90 -20.86
C ALA A 30 19.26 13.79 -19.44
N GLU A 31 18.37 14.70 -19.06
CA GLU A 31 17.60 14.67 -17.81
C GLU A 31 16.65 13.46 -17.78
N SER A 32 15.86 13.25 -18.83
CA SER A 32 14.94 12.10 -18.95
C SER A 32 15.71 10.77 -18.95
N PHE A 33 16.84 10.69 -19.63
CA PHE A 33 17.68 9.50 -19.63
C PHE A 33 18.28 9.23 -18.26
N THR A 34 18.82 10.26 -17.60
CA THR A 34 19.37 10.13 -16.24
C THR A 34 18.29 9.66 -15.28
N HIS A 35 17.10 10.27 -15.34
CA HIS A 35 15.94 9.87 -14.54
C HIS A 35 15.53 8.41 -14.75
N ASN A 36 15.41 7.96 -16.00
CA ASN A 36 15.08 6.56 -16.30
C ASN A 36 16.18 5.58 -15.83
N PHE A 37 17.44 6.00 -15.91
CA PHE A 37 18.56 5.19 -15.43
C PHE A 37 18.55 5.06 -13.90
N ASP A 38 18.21 6.14 -13.20
CA ASP A 38 18.05 6.14 -11.75
C ASP A 38 16.87 5.25 -11.32
N LEU A 39 15.76 5.23 -12.06
CA LEU A 39 14.63 4.31 -11.84
C LEU A 39 15.03 2.82 -12.02
N ILE A 40 15.93 2.54 -12.97
CA ILE A 40 16.47 1.18 -13.17
C ILE A 40 17.44 0.82 -12.05
N ALA A 41 18.27 1.77 -11.60
CA ALA A 41 19.19 1.59 -10.47
C ALA A 41 18.45 1.44 -9.13
N GLU A 42 17.30 2.10 -8.95
CA GLU A 42 16.43 1.99 -7.77
C GLU A 42 15.73 0.64 -7.66
N ARG A 43 15.60 -0.12 -8.76
CA ARG A 43 15.19 -1.53 -8.68
C ARG A 43 16.34 -2.33 -8.08
N LYS A 44 16.41 -2.35 -6.74
CA LYS A 44 17.38 -3.06 -5.91
C LYS A 44 17.68 -4.49 -6.38
N SER A 45 16.71 -5.17 -7.02
CA SER A 45 16.89 -6.51 -7.58
C SER A 45 17.90 -6.56 -8.73
N VAL A 46 17.93 -5.59 -9.65
CA VAL A 46 18.82 -5.64 -10.82
C VAL A 46 20.28 -5.44 -10.43
N VAL A 47 20.54 -4.50 -9.51
CA VAL A 47 21.90 -4.27 -8.98
C VAL A 47 22.38 -5.48 -8.17
N TYR A 48 21.50 -6.09 -7.37
CA TYR A 48 21.79 -7.34 -6.66
C TYR A 48 22.13 -8.47 -7.64
N HIS A 49 21.32 -8.71 -8.67
CA HIS A 49 21.58 -9.75 -9.67
C HIS A 49 22.86 -9.47 -10.48
N LEU A 50 23.15 -8.22 -10.83
CA LEU A 50 24.41 -7.87 -11.49
C LEU A 50 25.62 -8.08 -10.58
N ARG A 51 25.49 -7.81 -9.27
CA ARG A 51 26.53 -8.09 -8.28
C ARG A 51 26.77 -9.59 -8.12
N GLU A 52 25.73 -10.39 -7.99
CA GLU A 52 25.86 -11.84 -7.88
C GLU A 52 26.42 -12.47 -9.17
N LEU A 53 25.99 -11.99 -10.34
CA LEU A 53 26.56 -12.39 -11.63
C LEU A 53 28.05 -12.03 -11.73
N ALA A 54 28.45 -10.85 -11.26
CA ALA A 54 29.85 -10.43 -11.24
C ALA A 54 30.69 -11.33 -10.32
N LYS A 55 30.20 -11.63 -9.10
CA LYS A 55 30.85 -12.56 -8.17
C LYS A 55 31.03 -13.94 -8.79
N ALA A 56 29.96 -14.51 -9.35
CA ALA A 56 29.99 -15.81 -10.00
C ALA A 56 31.00 -15.83 -11.15
N SER A 57 31.04 -14.77 -11.96
CA SER A 57 31.97 -14.64 -13.09
C SER A 57 33.43 -14.53 -12.64
N VAL A 58 33.72 -13.80 -11.56
CA VAL A 58 35.06 -13.71 -10.97
C VAL A 58 35.51 -15.05 -10.40
N VAL A 59 34.64 -15.76 -9.68
CA VAL A 59 34.92 -17.09 -9.12
C VAL A 59 35.17 -18.10 -10.23
N ALA A 60 34.31 -18.16 -11.24
CA ALA A 60 34.49 -19.04 -12.39
C ALA A 60 35.81 -18.76 -13.11
N LYS A 61 36.14 -17.49 -13.33
CA LYS A 61 37.42 -17.09 -13.92
C LYS A 61 38.61 -17.53 -13.08
N PHE A 62 38.57 -17.33 -11.77
CA PHE A 62 39.62 -17.76 -10.86
C PHE A 62 39.82 -19.29 -10.89
N LEU A 63 38.73 -20.06 -10.82
CA LEU A 63 38.79 -21.53 -10.87
C LEU A 63 39.43 -22.03 -12.16
N VAL A 64 39.10 -21.41 -13.30
CA VAL A 64 39.69 -21.70 -14.61
C VAL A 64 41.17 -21.27 -14.67
N GLU A 65 41.51 -20.06 -14.23
CA GLU A 65 42.90 -19.56 -14.27
C GLU A 65 43.84 -20.30 -13.30
N ALA A 66 43.32 -20.78 -12.17
CA ALA A 66 44.07 -21.54 -11.18
C ALA A 66 44.16 -23.04 -11.50
N ASP A 67 43.59 -23.49 -12.62
CA ASP A 67 43.50 -24.91 -13.04
C ASP A 67 42.97 -25.81 -11.91
N ILE A 68 41.97 -25.31 -11.17
CA ILE A 68 41.34 -26.07 -10.09
C ILE A 68 40.40 -27.07 -10.77
N GLY A 69 40.76 -28.35 -10.70
CA GLY A 69 39.92 -29.44 -11.18
C GLY A 69 38.57 -29.43 -10.45
N LEU A 70 37.53 -29.00 -11.14
CA LEU A 70 36.15 -29.09 -10.68
C LEU A 70 35.60 -30.45 -11.02
N ASP A 71 34.87 -31.04 -10.07
CA ASP A 71 34.15 -32.29 -10.30
C ASP A 71 33.05 -32.09 -11.36
N GLU A 72 32.86 -33.05 -12.27
CA GLU A 72 31.83 -33.00 -13.32
C GLU A 72 30.42 -32.74 -12.76
N SER A 73 30.14 -33.14 -11.51
CA SER A 73 28.86 -32.84 -10.85
C SER A 73 28.56 -31.34 -10.75
N TRP A 74 29.56 -30.46 -10.69
CA TRP A 74 29.36 -29.01 -10.71
C TRP A 74 28.89 -28.50 -12.07
N LEU A 75 29.28 -29.16 -13.16
CA LEU A 75 28.86 -28.82 -14.52
C LEU A 75 27.50 -29.42 -14.85
N THR A 76 27.20 -30.60 -14.30
CA THR A 76 25.94 -31.33 -14.53
C THR A 76 24.80 -30.87 -13.62
N ALA A 77 25.09 -30.28 -12.46
CA ALA A 77 24.08 -29.78 -11.52
C ALA A 77 23.13 -28.72 -12.12
N ALA A 78 23.55 -28.02 -13.19
CA ALA A 78 22.69 -27.08 -13.91
C ALA A 78 21.60 -27.77 -14.76
N ALA A 79 21.77 -29.06 -15.10
CA ALA A 79 20.86 -29.81 -15.98
C ALA A 79 19.74 -30.56 -15.24
N GLU A 80 19.84 -30.73 -13.92
CA GLU A 80 18.91 -31.56 -13.12
C GLU A 80 17.89 -30.79 -12.29
N ASN A 81 17.82 -29.45 -12.39
CA ASN A 81 16.78 -28.70 -11.68
C ASN A 81 15.42 -28.86 -12.38
N GLU A 82 14.49 -29.56 -11.69
CA GLU A 82 13.04 -29.44 -11.90
C GLU A 82 12.66 -27.96 -12.01
N GLU A 83 11.74 -27.66 -12.92
CA GLU A 83 11.21 -26.33 -13.26
C GLU A 83 10.89 -25.47 -12.01
N ALA A 84 11.90 -24.80 -11.47
CA ALA A 84 11.71 -23.73 -10.51
C ALA A 84 11.13 -22.54 -11.28
N VAL A 85 9.84 -22.31 -11.10
CA VAL A 85 9.02 -21.24 -11.72
C VAL A 85 9.54 -19.80 -11.44
N CYS A 86 10.64 -19.60 -10.75
CA CYS A 86 11.15 -18.27 -10.45
C CYS A 86 12.64 -18.16 -10.72
N LEU A 87 12.97 -17.74 -11.94
CA LEU A 87 13.97 -16.73 -12.32
C LEU A 87 14.32 -16.96 -13.80
N GLU A 88 13.34 -16.79 -14.70
CA GLU A 88 13.69 -16.38 -16.05
C GLU A 88 14.34 -15.01 -15.92
N ILE A 89 15.68 -14.97 -15.89
CA ILE A 89 16.43 -13.74 -16.13
C ILE A 89 15.84 -13.19 -17.42
N PRO A 90 15.23 -11.98 -17.44
CA PRO A 90 14.66 -11.44 -18.65
C PRO A 90 15.75 -11.48 -19.72
N GLN A 91 15.61 -12.37 -20.68
CA GLN A 91 16.55 -12.50 -21.79
C GLN A 91 16.28 -11.35 -22.75
N LEU A 92 16.44 -10.11 -22.28
CA LEU A 92 16.30 -8.90 -23.08
C LEU A 92 17.34 -8.84 -24.22
N TRP A 93 18.38 -9.68 -24.16
CA TRP A 93 19.29 -9.91 -25.28
C TRP A 93 18.64 -10.69 -26.45
N ASN A 94 17.58 -11.46 -26.17
CA ASN A 94 16.76 -12.17 -27.14
C ASN A 94 15.49 -11.39 -27.55
N ASP A 95 14.98 -10.48 -26.71
CA ASP A 95 13.94 -9.53 -27.10
C ASP A 95 14.50 -8.41 -27.97
N ARG A 96 14.39 -8.61 -29.28
CA ARG A 96 14.90 -7.67 -30.28
C ARG A 96 13.86 -6.60 -30.57
N TRP A 97 14.00 -5.43 -29.94
CA TRP A 97 13.20 -4.25 -30.26
C TRP A 97 13.84 -3.51 -31.43
N TYR A 98 13.23 -3.60 -32.61
CA TYR A 98 13.67 -2.91 -33.81
C TYR A 98 12.93 -1.57 -33.95
N SER A 99 13.60 -0.44 -33.69
CA SER A 99 13.05 0.86 -34.08
C SER A 99 13.46 1.19 -35.53
N LYS A 100 12.47 1.42 -36.40
CA LYS A 100 12.69 1.88 -37.78
C LYS A 100 12.91 3.39 -37.77
N LEU A 101 14.11 3.84 -37.42
CA LEU A 101 14.48 5.25 -37.51
C LEU A 101 15.25 5.51 -38.81
N HIS A 102 14.71 6.34 -39.69
CA HIS A 102 15.35 6.74 -40.94
C HIS A 102 15.80 8.19 -40.83
N VAL A 103 17.11 8.41 -40.68
CA VAL A 103 17.71 9.74 -40.62
C VAL A 103 18.36 10.05 -41.97
N LYS A 104 17.88 11.08 -42.66
CA LYS A 104 18.48 11.58 -43.91
C LYS A 104 18.80 13.06 -43.73
N SER A 105 20.06 13.43 -43.91
CA SER A 105 20.55 14.81 -43.73
C SER A 105 20.24 15.42 -42.35
N GLY A 106 20.36 14.62 -41.28
CA GLY A 106 20.15 15.09 -39.90
C GLY A 106 18.68 15.30 -39.49
N ARG A 107 17.69 14.89 -40.30
CA ARG A 107 16.26 14.90 -39.93
C ARG A 107 15.67 13.49 -40.00
N LEU A 108 14.79 13.18 -39.04
CA LEU A 108 13.97 11.96 -39.02
C LEU A 108 12.87 12.06 -40.08
N GLN A 109 12.79 11.11 -41.01
CA GLN A 109 11.70 10.99 -41.97
C GLN A 109 10.71 9.90 -41.55
N ASP A 110 9.42 10.22 -41.59
CA ASP A 110 8.31 9.29 -41.34
C ASP A 110 8.25 8.19 -42.42
N VAL A 111 8.18 6.93 -42.00
CA VAL A 111 8.42 5.71 -42.80
C VAL A 111 7.15 5.27 -43.55
N ARG A 112 6.44 6.22 -44.17
CA ARG A 112 5.23 5.89 -44.97
C ARG A 112 5.52 5.59 -46.44
N LYS A 113 6.76 5.76 -46.92
CA LYS A 113 7.12 5.58 -48.33
C LYS A 113 8.16 4.49 -48.54
N GLY A 114 7.70 3.23 -48.56
CA GLY A 114 8.16 2.11 -49.40
C GLY A 114 9.65 1.78 -49.63
N VAL A 115 10.62 2.43 -48.98
CA VAL A 115 12.05 2.18 -49.19
C VAL A 115 12.59 1.28 -48.07
N ALA A 116 13.34 0.24 -48.45
CA ALA A 116 13.92 -0.74 -47.54
C ALA A 116 14.76 -0.06 -46.44
N ALA A 117 14.26 -0.09 -45.21
CA ALA A 117 14.89 0.55 -44.06
C ALA A 117 16.09 -0.26 -43.54
N LYS A 118 17.23 0.39 -43.34
CA LYS A 118 18.44 -0.20 -42.75
C LYS A 118 18.27 -0.25 -41.22
N MET A 119 18.09 -1.45 -40.66
CA MET A 119 17.93 -1.65 -39.22
C MET A 119 19.23 -1.33 -38.47
N HIS A 120 19.13 -0.56 -37.37
CA HIS A 120 20.22 -0.35 -36.42
C HIS A 120 19.75 -0.81 -35.04
N GLY A 121 20.44 -1.79 -34.46
CA GLY A 121 20.28 -2.18 -33.06
C GLY A 121 21.33 -1.45 -32.21
N VAL A 122 20.91 -0.83 -31.11
CA VAL A 122 21.82 -0.27 -30.11
C VAL A 122 21.82 -1.22 -28.91
N TYR A 123 22.94 -1.90 -28.68
CA TYR A 123 23.11 -2.83 -27.56
C TYR A 123 23.77 -2.09 -26.39
N GLY A 124 23.08 -1.98 -25.25
CA GLY A 124 23.68 -1.59 -23.98
C GLY A 124 24.08 -2.84 -23.21
N GLY A 125 25.35 -3.24 -23.26
CA GLY A 125 25.90 -4.30 -22.40
C GLY A 125 26.74 -3.70 -21.26
N VAL A 126 26.74 -4.33 -20.09
CA VAL A 126 27.66 -4.00 -18.99
C VAL A 126 28.93 -4.82 -19.16
N HIS A 127 30.04 -4.16 -19.46
CA HIS A 127 31.35 -4.82 -19.59
C HIS A 127 32.05 -4.85 -18.22
N PHE A 128 32.11 -6.01 -17.58
CA PHE A 128 32.71 -6.16 -16.24
C PHE A 128 34.25 -6.01 -16.18
N GLY A 129 34.92 -5.97 -17.34
CA GLY A 129 36.38 -5.75 -17.38
C GLY A 129 37.22 -6.91 -16.82
N LEU A 130 36.63 -8.11 -16.70
CA LEU A 130 37.28 -9.27 -16.12
C LEU A 130 38.54 -9.69 -16.89
N ASP A 131 38.58 -9.47 -18.20
CA ASP A 131 39.72 -9.65 -19.09
C ASP A 131 40.99 -8.91 -18.61
N ARG A 132 40.84 -7.85 -17.81
CA ARG A 132 41.94 -7.03 -17.31
C ARG A 132 42.45 -7.45 -15.93
N LEU A 133 41.68 -8.23 -15.19
CA LEU A 133 42.08 -8.78 -13.89
C LEU A 133 42.85 -10.09 -14.12
N ARG A 134 44.14 -10.10 -13.83
CA ARG A 134 44.92 -11.35 -13.69
C ARG A 134 44.79 -11.81 -12.25
N LEU A 135 43.92 -12.77 -11.97
CA LEU A 135 43.65 -13.21 -10.60
C LEU A 135 44.68 -14.27 -10.15
N ALA A 136 45.27 -15.00 -11.09
CA ALA A 136 46.34 -15.94 -10.82
C ALA A 136 47.73 -15.32 -11.01
N SER A 137 48.23 -14.67 -9.96
CA SER A 137 49.66 -14.73 -9.60
C SER A 137 49.79 -14.95 -8.09
N VAL A 138 49.12 -15.98 -7.57
CA VAL A 138 49.58 -16.59 -6.33
C VAL A 138 50.88 -17.29 -6.69
N ALA A 139 51.99 -16.62 -6.42
CA ALA A 139 53.33 -17.10 -6.68
C ALA A 139 53.58 -18.37 -5.85
N VAL A 140 53.28 -19.54 -6.45
CA VAL A 140 54.00 -20.75 -6.12
C VAL A 140 55.30 -20.67 -6.89
N ASP A 141 56.37 -20.36 -6.17
CA ASP A 141 57.73 -20.21 -6.66
C ASP A 141 58.18 -21.46 -7.42
N ARG A 142 58.12 -21.39 -8.75
CA ARG A 142 58.82 -22.30 -9.66
C ARG A 142 59.36 -21.49 -10.84
N GLN A 143 60.66 -21.21 -10.79
CA GLN A 143 61.41 -20.83 -11.99
C GLN A 143 61.37 -21.96 -13.03
N PRO A 144 61.34 -21.61 -14.33
CA PRO A 144 62.57 -21.78 -15.09
C PRO A 144 62.87 -20.72 -16.17
N LEU A 145 64.12 -20.82 -16.60
CA LEU A 145 64.91 -20.03 -17.54
C LEU A 145 64.33 -19.90 -18.97
N GLY A 146 64.43 -18.67 -19.50
CA GLY A 146 65.15 -18.35 -20.74
C GLY A 146 64.49 -18.61 -22.10
N LEU A 147 64.21 -17.53 -22.84
CA LEU A 147 64.71 -17.24 -24.20
C LEU A 147 63.99 -16.02 -24.79
N GLN A 148 64.75 -14.98 -25.13
CA GLN A 148 64.27 -13.77 -25.79
C GLN A 148 64.29 -13.95 -27.32
N HIS A 149 63.17 -13.72 -28.00
CA HIS A 149 63.16 -13.42 -29.43
C HIS A 149 62.47 -12.08 -29.70
N ARG A 150 63.23 -11.20 -30.34
CA ARG A 150 62.90 -9.84 -30.74
C ARG A 150 62.60 -9.84 -32.24
N VAL A 151 61.44 -9.31 -32.64
CA VAL A 151 61.03 -9.13 -34.06
C VAL A 151 60.42 -7.71 -34.18
N PRO A 152 60.56 -6.99 -35.32
CA PRO A 152 60.64 -5.54 -35.31
C PRO A 152 59.30 -4.82 -35.49
N ARG A 153 59.30 -3.57 -34.99
CA ARG A 153 58.25 -2.55 -35.13
C ARG A 153 57.96 -2.22 -36.59
N SER A 154 56.72 -2.40 -37.01
CA SER A 154 56.12 -1.81 -38.20
C SER A 154 55.30 -0.58 -37.80
N THR A 155 55.58 0.56 -38.42
CA THR A 155 54.86 1.83 -38.30
C THR A 155 53.60 1.82 -39.19
N PHE A 156 52.42 1.89 -38.58
CA PHE A 156 51.17 2.27 -39.26
C PHE A 156 50.45 3.35 -38.45
N PHE A 157 49.97 4.38 -39.15
CA PHE A 157 49.22 5.53 -38.63
C PHE A 157 47.81 5.12 -38.16
N PRO A 158 47.31 5.66 -37.02
CA PRO A 158 45.87 5.67 -36.76
C PRO A 158 45.29 7.07 -37.00
N THR A 159 44.37 7.17 -37.97
CA THR A 159 43.34 8.20 -37.98
C THR A 159 42.28 7.82 -36.94
N GLU A 160 42.32 8.44 -35.76
CA GLU A 160 41.29 8.34 -34.73
C GLU A 160 40.07 9.19 -35.12
N LYS A 161 38.96 8.54 -35.48
CA LYS A 161 37.63 9.05 -35.15
C LYS A 161 37.19 8.32 -33.89
N ALA A 162 37.28 9.00 -32.76
CA ALA A 162 36.84 8.48 -31.47
C ALA A 162 35.31 8.32 -31.48
N VAL A 163 34.86 7.10 -31.77
CA VAL A 163 33.52 6.66 -31.36
C VAL A 163 33.60 6.44 -29.85
N ARG A 164 33.02 7.37 -29.06
CA ARG A 164 32.95 7.20 -27.60
C ARG A 164 32.03 6.04 -27.27
N ILE A 165 32.61 5.00 -26.68
CA ILE A 165 31.94 3.87 -26.05
C ILE A 165 31.20 4.41 -24.81
N PRO A 166 29.94 4.02 -24.55
CA PRO A 166 29.20 4.46 -23.36
C PRO A 166 29.99 4.12 -22.08
N GLN A 167 30.21 5.13 -21.23
CA GLN A 167 30.87 4.94 -19.94
C GLN A 167 29.88 4.31 -18.96
N GLY A 168 30.11 3.04 -18.62
CA GLY A 168 29.48 2.39 -17.48
C GLY A 168 30.00 2.95 -16.16
N VAL A 169 29.33 2.59 -15.05
CA VAL A 169 29.84 2.79 -13.69
C VAL A 169 31.13 1.99 -13.57
N ASP A 170 32.26 2.67 -13.45
CA ASP A 170 33.56 2.03 -13.24
C ASP A 170 33.63 1.53 -11.79
N LEU A 171 33.34 0.24 -11.59
CA LEU A 171 33.60 -0.47 -10.34
C LEU A 171 35.09 -0.85 -10.24
N SER A 172 35.99 0.00 -10.73
CA SER A 172 37.43 -0.21 -10.64
C SER A 172 37.84 -0.31 -9.18
N LEU A 173 38.03 -1.55 -8.69
CA LEU A 173 38.62 -1.84 -7.39
C LEU A 173 40.09 -1.43 -7.30
N ASN A 174 40.66 -0.99 -8.42
CA ASN A 174 42.04 -0.51 -8.60
C ASN A 174 42.37 0.71 -7.72
N GLN A 175 41.35 1.42 -7.23
CA GLN A 175 41.53 2.58 -6.33
C GLN A 175 41.63 2.17 -4.85
N PHE A 176 41.33 0.91 -4.51
CA PHE A 176 41.58 0.38 -3.18
C PHE A 176 43.01 -0.20 -3.17
N ASP A 177 43.96 0.63 -2.74
CA ASP A 177 45.32 0.19 -2.51
C ASP A 177 45.37 -0.67 -1.24
N LEU A 178 45.38 -1.99 -1.43
CA LEU A 178 45.54 -2.97 -0.33
C LEU A 178 47.00 -3.21 0.04
N SER A 179 47.96 -2.54 -0.63
CA SER A 179 49.38 -2.80 -0.43
C SER A 179 49.94 -2.17 0.85
N ASP A 180 49.32 -1.10 1.36
CA ASP A 180 49.64 -0.50 2.64
C ASP A 180 48.55 -0.81 3.68
N PRO A 181 48.77 -1.76 4.61
CA PRO A 181 47.86 -1.95 5.71
C PRO A 181 47.84 -0.67 6.55
N THR A 182 46.78 0.13 6.42
CA THR A 182 46.55 1.30 7.27
C THR A 182 46.55 0.82 8.71
N LYS A 183 47.61 1.13 9.47
CA LYS A 183 47.67 0.84 10.90
C LYS A 183 46.45 1.48 11.54
N ALA A 184 45.54 0.63 12.00
CA ALA A 184 44.33 1.05 12.68
C ALA A 184 44.74 1.99 13.81
N THR A 185 44.34 3.27 13.70
CA THR A 185 44.50 4.24 14.77
C THR A 185 43.88 3.66 16.04
N GLU A 186 44.46 3.93 17.21
CA GLU A 186 44.10 3.35 18.52
C GLU A 186 42.59 3.39 18.85
N ALA A 187 41.81 4.23 18.17
CA ALA A 187 40.35 4.24 18.18
C ALA A 187 39.71 2.90 17.74
N SER A 188 40.32 2.13 16.83
CA SER A 188 39.82 0.81 16.42
C SER A 188 40.18 -0.30 17.40
N ALA A 189 41.30 -0.16 18.12
CA ALA A 189 41.69 -1.12 19.15
C ALA A 189 40.82 -0.97 20.41
N ALA A 190 40.35 0.26 20.71
CA ALA A 190 39.41 0.51 21.79
C ALA A 190 38.00 -0.09 21.54
N LEU A 191 37.60 -0.28 20.27
CA LEU A 191 36.34 -0.95 19.93
C LEU A 191 36.38 -2.46 20.21
N SER A 192 37.57 -3.06 20.32
CA SER A 192 37.72 -4.47 20.71
C SER A 192 37.55 -4.70 22.23
N GLN A 193 37.42 -3.63 23.03
CA GLN A 193 37.27 -3.72 24.50
C GLN A 193 35.84 -3.49 25.00
N LEU A 194 34.92 -3.12 24.12
CA LEU A 194 33.50 -3.10 24.48
C LEU A 194 32.95 -4.47 24.12
N ASP A 195 32.63 -5.28 25.13
CA ASP A 195 31.92 -6.58 25.05
C ASP A 195 30.51 -6.38 24.47
N LEU A 196 30.40 -5.83 23.27
CA LEU A 196 29.15 -5.77 22.54
C LEU A 196 28.84 -7.20 22.09
N PRO A 197 27.61 -7.69 22.32
CA PRO A 197 27.19 -8.98 21.82
C PRO A 197 27.33 -8.97 20.29
N LEU A 198 28.16 -9.89 19.78
CA LEU A 198 28.41 -10.08 18.35
C LEU A 198 27.40 -11.09 17.80
N GLY A 199 27.11 -10.98 16.50
CA GLY A 199 26.33 -12.00 15.81
C GLY A 199 24.93 -12.21 16.41
N ASN A 200 24.62 -13.47 16.74
CA ASN A 200 23.29 -13.84 17.20
C ASN A 200 22.91 -13.29 18.58
N ASP A 201 23.87 -12.92 19.42
CA ASP A 201 23.58 -12.36 20.75
C ASP A 201 23.07 -10.91 20.67
N PHE A 202 23.35 -10.20 19.56
CA PHE A 202 22.90 -8.83 19.35
C PHE A 202 21.38 -8.75 19.21
N TRP A 203 20.77 -9.66 18.45
CA TRP A 203 19.35 -9.56 18.10
C TRP A 203 18.38 -9.74 19.28
N PRO A 204 18.56 -10.73 20.18
CA PRO A 204 17.79 -10.85 21.42
C PRO A 204 17.96 -9.62 22.34
N SER A 205 19.14 -9.00 22.35
CA SER A 205 19.39 -7.80 23.17
C SER A 205 18.53 -6.60 22.77
N LEU A 206 18.06 -6.57 21.52
CA LEU A 206 17.11 -5.59 21.01
C LEU A 206 15.65 -5.93 21.35
N ALA A 207 15.33 -7.11 21.87
CA ALA A 207 13.96 -7.46 22.26
C ALA A 207 13.49 -6.59 23.45
N ILE A 208 12.17 -6.45 23.59
CA ILE A 208 11.56 -5.69 24.69
C ILE A 208 11.70 -6.51 25.98
N GLY A 209 12.29 -5.91 27.01
CA GLY A 209 12.31 -6.47 28.37
C GLY A 209 13.57 -7.22 28.78
N ASP A 210 14.59 -7.29 27.92
CA ASP A 210 15.85 -7.94 28.28
C ASP A 210 16.83 -6.96 28.97
N ALA A 211 17.51 -7.44 30.02
CA ALA A 211 18.41 -6.67 30.88
C ALA A 211 19.81 -6.50 30.25
N SER A 212 19.86 -6.15 28.96
CA SER A 212 21.08 -6.14 28.16
C SER A 212 22.00 -4.94 28.42
N LEU A 213 23.22 -5.05 27.91
CA LEU A 213 24.31 -4.05 27.95
C LEU A 213 24.03 -2.72 27.22
N LEU A 214 23.08 -2.67 26.29
CA LEU A 214 22.69 -1.44 25.59
C LEU A 214 21.74 -0.60 26.42
N LYS A 215 21.96 0.73 26.43
CA LYS A 215 21.00 1.67 27.01
C LYS A 215 19.69 1.62 26.23
N GLU A 216 18.56 1.79 26.91
CA GLU A 216 17.24 1.72 26.27
C GLU A 216 17.07 2.75 25.13
N GLU A 217 17.71 3.91 25.25
CA GLU A 217 17.77 4.94 24.19
C GLU A 217 18.45 4.42 22.91
N ASP A 218 19.54 3.66 23.05
CA ASP A 218 20.28 3.09 21.92
C ASP A 218 19.54 1.89 21.32
N LYS A 219 18.86 1.10 22.16
CA LYS A 219 17.99 0.02 21.67
C LYS A 219 16.88 0.55 20.79
N ALA A 220 16.22 1.65 21.16
CA ALA A 220 15.18 2.25 20.35
C ALA A 220 15.70 2.67 18.96
N VAL A 221 16.90 3.26 18.92
CA VAL A 221 17.60 3.63 17.68
C VAL A 221 17.89 2.40 16.81
N TYR A 222 18.52 1.38 17.40
CA TYR A 222 18.86 0.16 16.66
C TYR A 222 17.65 -0.67 16.24
N ARG A 223 16.55 -0.66 17.00
CA ARG A 223 15.27 -1.25 16.58
C ARG A 223 14.72 -0.55 15.34
N GLY A 224 14.83 0.77 15.26
CA GLY A 224 14.43 1.54 14.09
C GLY A 224 15.28 1.21 12.86
N VAL A 225 16.61 1.19 13.02
CA VAL A 225 17.56 0.92 11.92
C VAL A 225 17.50 -0.52 11.43
N PHE A 226 17.45 -1.47 12.37
CA PHE A 226 17.38 -2.91 12.09
C PHE A 226 15.96 -3.43 12.26
N ASN A 227 15.00 -2.68 11.75
CA ASN A 227 13.63 -3.14 11.62
C ASN A 227 13.65 -4.47 10.83
N PRO A 228 13.15 -5.59 11.40
CA PRO A 228 13.22 -6.91 10.76
C PRO A 228 12.66 -6.97 9.34
N HIS A 229 11.85 -6.00 8.95
CA HIS A 229 11.13 -5.99 7.69
C HIS A 229 11.73 -5.03 6.66
N LEU A 230 12.57 -4.10 7.12
CA LEU A 230 13.28 -3.16 6.25
C LEU A 230 14.77 -3.53 6.11
N SER A 231 15.27 -4.38 7.01
CA SER A 231 16.65 -4.81 7.05
C SER A 231 16.75 -6.33 7.00
N ASP A 232 17.41 -6.81 5.94
CA ASP A 232 17.82 -8.20 5.74
C ASP A 232 19.03 -8.60 6.60
N ARG A 233 19.66 -7.65 7.31
CA ARG A 233 20.88 -7.87 8.11
C ARG A 233 20.72 -8.92 9.20
N ARG A 234 19.49 -9.22 9.62
CA ARG A 234 19.21 -10.31 10.57
C ARG A 234 19.52 -11.69 10.00
N GLU A 235 19.44 -11.85 8.68
CA GLU A 235 19.76 -13.08 7.99
C GLU A 235 21.28 -13.37 7.98
N GLU A 236 22.12 -12.38 8.29
CA GLU A 236 23.58 -12.56 8.42
C GLU A 236 23.94 -13.40 9.67
N GLY A 237 23.04 -13.55 10.63
CA GLY A 237 23.23 -14.39 11.82
C GLY A 237 24.50 -14.05 12.59
N GLU A 238 25.39 -15.04 12.76
CA GLU A 238 26.68 -14.87 13.45
C GLU A 238 27.68 -13.99 12.69
N HIS A 239 27.50 -13.78 11.39
CA HIS A 239 28.38 -12.93 10.59
C HIS A 239 28.07 -11.44 10.74
N PHE A 240 26.94 -11.11 11.38
CA PHE A 240 26.57 -9.73 11.63
C PHE A 240 27.54 -9.08 12.63
N THR A 241 28.17 -7.99 12.19
CA THR A 241 28.97 -7.14 13.07
C THR A 241 28.18 -5.86 13.36
N PRO A 242 27.73 -5.62 14.60
CA PRO A 242 27.00 -4.40 14.92
C PRO A 242 27.88 -3.17 14.67
N PRO A 243 27.29 -2.05 14.22
CA PRO A 243 28.04 -0.83 14.07
C PRO A 243 28.61 -0.39 15.42
N GLY A 244 29.82 0.15 15.43
CA GLY A 244 30.50 0.54 16.66
C GLY A 244 29.67 1.53 17.48
N SER A 245 29.59 1.32 18.81
CA SER A 245 28.80 2.12 19.75
C SER A 245 29.42 3.49 20.08
N SER A 246 30.28 4.02 19.21
CA SER A 246 30.90 5.33 19.43
C SER A 246 29.83 6.41 19.56
N PHE A 247 29.98 7.29 20.55
CA PHE A 247 28.97 8.31 20.85
C PHE A 247 28.65 9.21 19.65
N SER A 248 29.66 9.58 18.85
CA SER A 248 29.49 10.40 17.65
C SER A 248 28.70 9.69 16.56
N TYR A 249 28.94 8.40 16.34
CA TYR A 249 28.17 7.59 15.40
C TYR A 249 26.72 7.44 15.84
N SER A 250 26.48 7.06 17.10
CA SER A 250 25.12 6.93 17.65
C SER A 250 24.37 8.27 17.63
N ALA A 251 25.05 9.38 17.94
CA ALA A 251 24.45 10.72 17.85
C ALA A 251 24.03 11.07 16.41
N ARG A 252 24.90 10.81 15.42
CA ARG A 252 24.58 11.02 14.00
C ARG A 252 23.44 10.11 13.53
N LEU A 253 23.41 8.86 13.98
CA LEU A 253 22.35 7.91 13.65
C LEU A 253 21.00 8.37 14.22
N ARG A 254 20.97 8.90 15.45
CA ARG A 254 19.76 9.53 16.03
C ARG A 254 19.28 10.73 15.21
N GLU A 255 20.20 11.58 14.76
CA GLU A 255 19.87 12.72 13.91
C GLU A 255 19.26 12.28 12.58
N LEU A 256 19.84 11.27 11.93
CA LEU A 256 19.31 10.70 10.68
C LEU A 256 17.93 10.06 10.86
N LEU A 257 17.73 9.25 11.91
CA LEU A 257 16.42 8.66 12.21
C LEU A 257 15.37 9.72 12.53
N LYS A 258 15.76 10.80 13.21
CA LYS A 258 14.87 11.92 13.48
C LYS A 258 14.45 12.59 12.16
N ALA A 259 15.40 12.86 11.27
CA ALA A 259 15.10 13.43 9.96
C ALA A 259 14.20 12.50 9.12
N GLU A 260 14.43 11.19 9.15
CA GLU A 260 13.57 10.20 8.50
C GLU A 260 12.14 10.22 9.07
N GLN A 261 12.00 10.27 10.39
CA GLN A 261 10.69 10.36 11.05
C GLN A 261 9.96 11.67 10.71
N GLU A 262 10.68 12.78 10.57
CA GLU A 262 10.11 14.05 10.10
C GLU A 262 9.57 13.92 8.66
N VAL A 263 10.31 13.28 7.76
CA VAL A 263 9.85 13.00 6.39
C VAL A 263 8.62 12.08 6.39
N ARG A 264 8.61 11.02 7.22
CA ARG A 264 7.45 10.14 7.38
C ARG A 264 6.22 10.92 7.84
N GLN A 265 6.36 11.81 8.82
CA GLN A 265 5.27 12.65 9.30
C GLN A 265 4.77 13.60 8.20
N GLN A 266 5.67 14.20 7.42
CA GLN A 266 5.30 15.05 6.28
C GLN A 266 4.56 14.26 5.19
N ARG A 267 4.97 13.02 4.90
CA ARG A 267 4.25 12.11 3.99
C ARG A 267 2.83 11.87 4.50
N LEU A 268 2.67 11.50 5.78
CA LEU A 268 1.34 11.27 6.39
C LEU A 268 0.46 12.53 6.29
N GLU A 269 0.99 13.69 6.65
CA GLU A 269 0.26 14.96 6.59
C GLU A 269 -0.14 15.33 5.17
N HIS A 270 0.77 15.18 4.20
CA HIS A 270 0.46 15.43 2.80
C HIS A 270 -0.62 14.48 2.30
N PHE A 271 -0.45 13.17 2.54
CA PHE A 271 -1.39 12.14 2.13
C PHE A 271 -2.78 12.31 2.78
N PHE A 272 -2.85 12.77 4.03
CA PHE A 272 -4.12 13.07 4.71
C PHE A 272 -4.64 14.48 4.47
N SER A 273 -4.02 15.25 3.57
CA SER A 273 -4.50 16.57 3.18
C SER A 273 -5.41 16.50 1.95
N THR A 274 -6.28 17.49 1.77
CA THR A 274 -7.09 17.64 0.54
C THR A 274 -6.25 17.94 -0.70
N ARG A 275 -4.94 18.21 -0.55
CA ARG A 275 -4.03 18.57 -1.64
C ARG A 275 -3.41 17.36 -2.33
N PHE A 276 -3.33 16.22 -1.65
CA PHE A 276 -2.79 15.01 -2.27
C PHE A 276 -3.70 14.52 -3.38
N SER A 277 -3.09 14.26 -4.54
CA SER A 277 -3.73 13.70 -5.73
C SER A 277 -3.12 12.32 -6.04
N MET A 278 -3.94 11.39 -6.53
CA MET A 278 -3.45 10.09 -7.00
C MET A 278 -2.65 10.22 -8.31
N GLU A 279 -2.93 11.25 -9.09
CA GLU A 279 -2.25 11.53 -10.37
C GLU A 279 -0.92 12.25 -10.17
N ASP A 280 -0.80 13.03 -9.09
CA ASP A 280 0.42 13.72 -8.68
C ASP A 280 0.57 13.63 -7.15
N ALA A 281 1.31 12.59 -6.72
CA ALA A 281 1.58 12.35 -5.30
C ALA A 281 2.54 13.40 -4.69
N GLY A 282 3.22 14.20 -5.53
CA GLY A 282 4.23 15.16 -5.11
C GLY A 282 5.60 14.55 -4.77
N THR A 283 6.58 15.41 -4.51
CA THR A 283 7.99 15.04 -4.32
C THR A 283 8.31 14.33 -3.01
N LEU A 284 7.35 14.26 -2.08
CA LEU A 284 7.52 13.54 -0.82
C LEU A 284 7.39 12.01 -1.00
N PHE A 285 6.84 11.57 -2.14
CA PHE A 285 6.59 10.18 -2.45
C PHE A 285 7.50 9.68 -3.58
N PRO A 286 7.71 8.36 -3.70
CA PRO A 286 8.45 7.80 -4.82
C PRO A 286 7.87 8.28 -6.16
N ALA A 287 8.73 8.66 -7.12
CA ALA A 287 8.29 9.16 -8.42
C ALA A 287 7.41 8.15 -9.18
N SER A 288 7.53 6.85 -8.86
CA SER A 288 6.69 5.77 -9.39
C SER A 288 5.21 5.81 -8.95
N TRP A 289 4.86 6.68 -8.00
CA TRP A 289 3.48 6.91 -7.57
C TRP A 289 2.74 7.90 -8.47
N THR A 290 3.48 8.82 -9.09
CA THR A 290 2.96 9.74 -10.11
C THR A 290 2.91 8.98 -11.44
N GLU A 291 1.73 8.84 -12.04
CA GLU A 291 1.59 8.18 -13.33
C GLU A 291 2.27 9.04 -14.42
N SER A 292 3.48 8.65 -14.84
CA SER A 292 4.29 9.42 -15.80
C SER A 292 3.90 9.22 -17.27
N MET A 293 2.82 8.47 -17.55
CA MET A 293 2.41 8.14 -18.92
C MET A 293 1.05 8.72 -19.26
N GLU A 294 1.04 9.99 -19.63
CA GLU A 294 -0.06 10.57 -20.39
C GLU A 294 0.03 10.03 -21.82
N ILE A 295 -0.69 8.94 -22.10
CA ILE A 295 -0.79 8.40 -23.46
C ILE A 295 -1.62 9.41 -24.27
N GLU A 296 -0.92 10.18 -25.11
CA GLU A 296 -1.39 11.31 -25.93
C GLU A 296 -2.51 10.99 -26.95
N GLY A 297 -3.17 9.83 -26.85
CA GLY A 297 -4.19 9.37 -27.78
C GLY A 297 -5.46 8.78 -27.16
N SER A 298 -5.48 8.48 -25.86
CA SER A 298 -6.74 8.15 -25.19
C SER A 298 -7.41 9.44 -24.77
N GLN A 299 -8.55 9.77 -25.37
CA GLN A 299 -9.53 10.67 -24.75
C GLN A 299 -9.95 10.03 -23.42
N SER A 300 -9.12 10.22 -22.40
CA SER A 300 -9.44 9.92 -21.02
C SER A 300 -10.73 10.67 -20.76
N VAL A 301 -11.80 9.92 -20.47
CA VAL A 301 -13.04 10.47 -19.93
C VAL A 301 -12.60 11.28 -18.74
N ALA A 302 -12.59 12.62 -18.90
CA ALA A 302 -11.95 13.54 -17.97
C ALA A 302 -12.25 13.08 -16.55
N SER A 303 -11.22 12.54 -15.88
CA SER A 303 -11.28 12.19 -14.46
C SER A 303 -11.92 13.40 -13.80
N PRO A 304 -13.12 13.28 -13.19
CA PRO A 304 -13.93 14.43 -12.82
C PRO A 304 -13.06 15.38 -12.02
N GLN A 305 -12.72 16.51 -12.66
CA GLN A 305 -11.67 17.44 -12.26
C GLN A 305 -11.77 17.66 -10.76
N GLY A 306 -10.73 17.23 -10.03
CA GLY A 306 -10.69 17.02 -8.58
C GLY A 306 -11.75 17.81 -7.81
N GLY A 307 -12.92 17.19 -7.60
CA GLY A 307 -13.96 17.78 -6.75
C GLY A 307 -13.35 18.16 -5.41
N LEU A 308 -13.65 19.35 -4.91
CA LEU A 308 -13.08 19.85 -3.66
C LEU A 308 -13.41 18.88 -2.53
N LEU A 309 -12.41 18.12 -2.11
CA LEU A 309 -12.53 17.20 -0.98
C LEU A 309 -12.88 18.00 0.28
N GLN A 310 -14.01 17.69 0.90
CA GLN A 310 -14.40 18.30 2.16
C GLN A 310 -14.02 17.38 3.33
N PRO A 311 -13.15 17.80 4.27
CA PRO A 311 -12.80 16.99 5.43
C PRO A 311 -14.03 16.64 6.29
N ARG A 312 -14.12 15.38 6.72
CA ARG A 312 -15.19 14.84 7.58
C ARG A 312 -14.62 14.15 8.83
N PRO A 313 -14.12 14.93 9.80
CA PRO A 313 -13.55 14.37 11.03
C PRO A 313 -14.58 13.56 11.85
N ASP A 314 -15.87 13.89 11.73
CA ASP A 314 -16.97 13.18 12.36
C ASP A 314 -17.06 11.70 11.95
N TYR A 315 -16.66 11.35 10.73
CA TYR A 315 -16.55 9.95 10.30
C TYR A 315 -15.25 9.28 10.74
N LYS A 316 -14.18 10.04 10.99
CA LYS A 316 -12.92 9.50 11.54
C LYS A 316 -13.15 8.91 12.94
N ASP A 317 -13.95 9.58 13.77
CA ASP A 317 -14.33 9.08 15.10
C ASP A 317 -15.19 7.80 15.02
N ALA A 318 -15.89 7.60 13.89
CA ALA A 318 -16.60 6.36 13.57
C ALA A 318 -15.67 5.29 12.94
N SER A 319 -14.38 5.30 13.26
CA SER A 319 -13.35 4.41 12.67
C SER A 319 -13.73 2.93 12.68
N LEU A 320 -14.39 2.43 13.73
CA LEU A 320 -14.82 1.03 13.80
C LEU A 320 -15.83 0.64 12.70
N LEU A 321 -16.70 1.58 12.32
CA LEU A 321 -17.67 1.37 11.24
C LEU A 321 -16.96 1.36 9.89
N LEU A 322 -16.07 2.33 9.66
CA LEU A 322 -15.23 2.40 8.47
C LEU A 322 -14.36 1.16 8.32
N LYS A 323 -13.57 0.79 9.34
CA LYS A 323 -12.72 -0.42 9.35
C LYS A 323 -13.46 -1.67 8.85
N ARG A 324 -14.73 -1.85 9.25
CA ARG A 324 -15.53 -2.98 8.77
C ARG A 324 -15.92 -2.90 7.30
N MET A 325 -16.24 -1.71 6.80
CA MET A 325 -16.55 -1.52 5.36
C MET A 325 -15.29 -1.65 4.51
N LEU A 326 -14.18 -1.08 4.97
CA LEU A 326 -12.88 -1.13 4.29
C LEU A 326 -12.39 -2.58 4.08
N ARG A 327 -12.59 -3.47 5.05
CA ARG A 327 -12.29 -4.92 4.91
C ARG A 327 -12.96 -5.61 3.71
N SER A 328 -14.07 -5.07 3.23
CA SER A 328 -14.79 -5.60 2.05
C SER A 328 -14.63 -4.75 0.79
N ALA A 329 -14.02 -3.57 0.90
CA ALA A 329 -13.86 -2.64 -0.20
C ALA A 329 -12.50 -2.85 -0.87
N THR A 330 -12.44 -2.63 -2.18
CA THR A 330 -11.17 -2.60 -2.91
C THR A 330 -10.64 -1.16 -2.91
N PRO A 331 -9.38 -0.93 -2.50
CA PRO A 331 -8.81 0.40 -2.56
C PRO A 331 -8.64 0.84 -4.02
N VAL A 332 -8.91 2.11 -4.32
CA VAL A 332 -8.65 2.73 -5.63
C VAL A 332 -7.20 3.19 -5.76
N PHE A 333 -6.52 3.35 -4.63
CA PHE A 333 -5.09 3.64 -4.55
C PHE A 333 -4.51 2.74 -3.48
N ASP A 334 -3.43 2.04 -3.80
CA ASP A 334 -2.76 1.14 -2.87
C ASP A 334 -1.26 1.09 -3.21
N LYS A 335 -0.45 1.79 -2.43
CA LYS A 335 0.98 1.94 -2.66
C LYS A 335 1.76 1.82 -1.36
N GLN A 336 3.04 1.46 -1.46
CA GLN A 336 3.94 1.29 -0.32
C GLN A 336 5.19 2.17 -0.52
N SER A 337 5.60 2.89 0.51
CA SER A 337 6.80 3.73 0.51
C SER A 337 8.05 2.91 0.83
N GLU A 338 9.25 3.49 0.68
CA GLU A 338 10.51 2.76 0.85
C GLU A 338 10.71 2.22 2.28
N ASP A 339 10.07 2.84 3.27
CA ASP A 339 10.06 2.44 4.68
C ASP A 339 8.96 1.42 5.01
N GLY A 340 8.33 0.84 4.00
CA GLY A 340 7.34 -0.23 4.15
C GLY A 340 5.95 0.23 4.58
N CYS A 341 5.73 1.53 4.83
CA CYS A 341 4.40 2.04 5.16
C CYS A 341 3.48 1.97 3.92
N ARG A 342 2.28 1.40 4.10
CA ARG A 342 1.30 1.21 3.03
C ARG A 342 0.20 2.25 3.13
N PHE A 343 -0.05 2.94 2.03
CA PHE A 343 -0.99 4.05 1.90
C PHE A 343 -2.13 3.62 1.00
N ARG A 344 -3.38 3.74 1.47
CA ARG A 344 -4.55 3.35 0.68
C ARG A 344 -5.62 4.42 0.64
N ILE A 345 -6.29 4.51 -0.49
CA ILE A 345 -7.49 5.34 -0.67
C ILE A 345 -8.64 4.44 -1.08
N TYR A 346 -9.76 4.54 -0.38
CA TYR A 346 -11.00 3.84 -0.68
C TYR A 346 -12.07 4.84 -1.04
N ARG A 347 -12.84 4.56 -2.09
CA ARG A 347 -14.02 5.34 -2.47
C ARG A 347 -15.28 4.53 -2.20
N LEU A 348 -16.08 5.03 -1.27
CA LEU A 348 -17.33 4.44 -0.80
C LEU A 348 -18.46 5.42 -1.13
N GLY A 349 -18.98 5.36 -2.36
CA GLY A 349 -19.98 6.33 -2.83
C GLY A 349 -19.40 7.75 -2.88
N SER A 350 -20.00 8.67 -2.13
CA SER A 350 -19.52 10.06 -1.99
C SER A 350 -18.45 10.26 -0.91
N ILE A 351 -17.96 9.19 -0.28
CA ILE A 351 -16.91 9.25 0.75
C ILE A 351 -15.59 8.71 0.22
N GLU A 352 -14.52 9.45 0.47
CA GLU A 352 -13.14 9.00 0.30
C GLU A 352 -12.50 8.78 1.69
N ALA A 353 -12.06 7.55 1.96
CA ALA A 353 -11.33 7.22 3.19
C ALA A 353 -9.86 6.96 2.85
N ARG A 354 -8.96 7.64 3.55
CA ARG A 354 -7.51 7.48 3.40
C ARG A 354 -6.96 6.77 4.63
N THR A 355 -6.26 5.67 4.41
CA THR A 355 -5.69 4.84 5.46
C THR A 355 -4.19 4.67 5.28
N THR A 356 -3.52 4.42 6.40
CA THR A 356 -2.12 4.02 6.43
C THR A 356 -1.99 2.75 7.24
N GLN A 357 -0.97 1.96 6.92
CA GLN A 357 -0.64 0.75 7.63
C GLN A 357 0.88 0.67 7.73
N GLU A 358 1.39 0.77 8.95
CA GLU A 358 2.80 0.44 9.22
C GLU A 358 3.04 -1.05 8.98
N HIS A 359 4.30 -1.43 8.78
CA HIS A 359 4.65 -2.83 8.56
C HIS A 359 4.17 -3.72 9.72
N ASP A 360 3.41 -4.78 9.42
CA ASP A 360 2.71 -5.65 10.38
C ASP A 360 1.77 -4.95 11.36
N GLY A 361 1.54 -3.64 11.19
CA GLY A 361 0.59 -2.84 11.95
C GLY A 361 -0.85 -3.08 11.51
N GLU A 362 -1.79 -2.65 12.34
CA GLU A 362 -3.18 -2.55 11.89
C GLU A 362 -3.34 -1.40 10.90
N GLU A 363 -4.24 -1.58 9.93
CA GLU A 363 -4.66 -0.47 9.07
C GLU A 363 -5.46 0.56 9.88
N GLU A 364 -5.04 1.82 9.79
CA GLU A 364 -5.63 2.95 10.50
C GLU A 364 -6.23 3.97 9.54
N VAL A 365 -7.41 4.50 9.89
CA VAL A 365 -8.07 5.57 9.13
C VAL A 365 -7.50 6.91 9.58
N GLY A 366 -6.67 7.52 8.73
CA GLY A 366 -6.07 8.81 9.04
C GLY A 366 -6.90 10.01 8.60
N ALA A 367 -7.62 9.90 7.48
CA ALA A 367 -8.52 10.96 7.01
C ALA A 367 -9.75 10.41 6.29
N VAL A 368 -10.85 11.17 6.35
CA VAL A 368 -12.09 10.90 5.63
C VAL A 368 -12.55 12.21 4.99
N PHE A 369 -12.92 12.13 3.71
CA PHE A 369 -13.38 13.26 2.92
C PHE A 369 -14.73 12.93 2.28
N SER A 370 -15.48 13.99 2.00
CA SER A 370 -16.60 13.94 1.08
C SER A 370 -16.17 14.39 -0.31
N LEU A 371 -16.59 13.64 -1.33
CA LEU A 371 -16.32 13.85 -2.76
C LEU A 371 -17.33 14.77 -3.43
N ARG A 372 -18.11 15.53 -2.67
CA ARG A 372 -19.17 16.35 -3.24
C ARG A 372 -18.62 17.29 -4.29
N PRO A 373 -19.28 17.39 -5.45
CA PRO A 373 -19.08 18.52 -6.32
C PRO A 373 -19.25 19.76 -5.45
N THR A 374 -18.21 20.60 -5.38
CA THR A 374 -18.40 21.93 -4.84
C THR A 374 -19.54 22.50 -5.66
N GLU A 375 -20.65 22.88 -5.02
CA GLU A 375 -21.67 23.72 -5.65
C GLU A 375 -21.09 25.13 -5.86
N ALA A 376 -19.91 25.18 -6.47
CA ALA A 376 -19.12 26.34 -6.73
C ALA A 376 -19.94 27.20 -7.70
N ALA A 377 -20.37 28.33 -7.19
CA ALA A 377 -20.88 29.44 -7.98
C ALA A 377 -22.22 29.25 -8.69
N SER A 378 -23.08 28.32 -8.23
CA SER A 378 -24.53 28.54 -8.31
C SER A 378 -24.88 29.71 -7.38
N GLY A 379 -24.52 30.93 -7.81
CA GLY A 379 -24.62 32.15 -7.03
C GLY A 379 -26.01 32.31 -6.44
N GLY A 380 -26.09 32.18 -5.11
CA GLY A 380 -27.36 32.16 -4.39
C GLY A 380 -27.93 30.75 -4.25
N ILE A 381 -27.34 29.96 -3.34
CA ILE A 381 -28.10 28.96 -2.59
C ILE A 381 -29.12 29.75 -1.75
N TRP A 382 -30.20 30.16 -2.40
CA TRP A 382 -31.46 30.32 -1.70
C TRP A 382 -31.71 28.92 -1.14
N THR A 383 -31.66 28.78 0.18
CA THR A 383 -32.35 27.68 0.87
C THR A 383 -33.78 27.80 0.41
N ARG A 384 -34.08 27.11 -0.69
CA ARG A 384 -35.38 27.17 -1.34
C ARG A 384 -36.30 26.60 -0.30
N VAL A 385 -37.10 27.47 0.31
CA VAL A 385 -38.02 27.08 1.37
C VAL A 385 -38.90 26.01 0.75
N VAL A 386 -38.80 24.79 1.27
CA VAL A 386 -39.47 23.65 0.68
C VAL A 386 -40.97 23.89 0.82
N GLY A 387 -41.66 23.98 -0.30
CA GLY A 387 -43.09 24.29 -0.32
C GLY A 387 -43.87 23.14 0.30
N GLU A 388 -44.72 23.42 1.28
CA GLU A 388 -45.55 22.36 1.92
C GLU A 388 -46.47 21.63 0.91
N ARG A 389 -46.79 22.28 -0.21
CA ARG A 389 -47.62 21.72 -1.29
C ARG A 389 -46.84 20.88 -2.29
N GLU A 390 -45.51 20.80 -2.17
CA GLU A 390 -44.71 19.95 -3.05
C GLU A 390 -45.11 18.49 -2.90
N LYS A 391 -45.31 17.83 -4.03
CA LYS A 391 -45.63 16.40 -4.06
C LYS A 391 -44.39 15.56 -3.84
N VAL A 392 -44.51 14.53 -3.02
CA VAL A 392 -43.49 13.51 -2.83
C VAL A 392 -43.54 12.56 -4.01
N VAL A 393 -42.43 12.44 -4.74
CA VAL A 393 -42.29 11.57 -5.92
C VAL A 393 -41.59 10.27 -5.61
N ARG A 394 -40.78 10.21 -4.55
CA ARG A 394 -40.09 8.99 -4.12
C ARG A 394 -39.91 8.96 -2.61
N ALA A 395 -40.05 7.77 -2.03
CA ALA A 395 -39.68 7.50 -0.64
C ALA A 395 -38.69 6.35 -0.59
N THR A 396 -37.59 6.53 0.14
CA THR A 396 -36.57 5.49 0.31
C THR A 396 -36.24 5.33 1.79
N GLU A 397 -36.42 4.12 2.31
CA GLU A 397 -36.03 3.78 3.68
C GLU A 397 -34.61 3.22 3.69
N PHE A 398 -33.79 3.76 4.58
CA PHE A 398 -32.41 3.39 4.77
C PHE A 398 -32.19 2.80 6.16
N VAL A 399 -31.20 1.91 6.24
CA VAL A 399 -30.66 1.41 7.49
C VAL A 399 -29.16 1.64 7.52
N GLU A 400 -28.69 2.31 8.56
CA GLU A 400 -27.27 2.52 8.81
C GLU A 400 -26.87 1.91 10.16
N ARG A 401 -25.57 1.67 10.31
CA ARG A 401 -24.99 1.34 11.60
C ARG A 401 -24.50 2.63 12.23
N ALA A 402 -24.76 2.80 13.52
CA ALA A 402 -24.24 3.91 14.29
C ALA A 402 -23.55 3.39 15.54
N VAL A 403 -22.39 3.97 15.84
CA VAL A 403 -21.70 3.75 17.11
C VAL A 403 -22.60 4.30 18.22
N ARG A 404 -22.82 3.52 19.28
CA ARG A 404 -23.48 4.07 20.47
C ARG A 404 -22.52 5.08 21.08
N SER A 405 -22.99 6.33 21.27
CA SER A 405 -22.29 7.23 22.19
C SER A 405 -22.10 6.47 23.49
N GLN A 406 -20.85 6.36 23.93
CA GLN A 406 -20.51 5.61 25.14
C GLN A 406 -21.12 6.37 26.32
N GLN A 407 -22.37 6.04 26.67
CA GLN A 407 -22.87 6.39 27.99
C GLN A 407 -22.20 5.43 28.98
N PRO A 408 -21.43 5.94 29.95
CA PRO A 408 -20.61 5.13 30.85
C PRO A 408 -21.42 4.14 31.72
N ASP A 409 -22.73 4.32 31.84
CA ASP A 409 -23.51 3.65 32.89
C ASP A 409 -24.21 2.34 32.45
N ALA A 410 -24.06 1.89 31.20
CA ALA A 410 -24.80 0.73 30.66
C ALA A 410 -23.90 -0.48 30.35
N GLN A 411 -23.31 -1.09 31.38
CA GLN A 411 -22.43 -2.28 31.28
C GLN A 411 -23.06 -3.56 30.66
N SER A 412 -24.36 -3.58 30.36
CA SER A 412 -25.07 -4.84 30.04
C SER A 412 -25.29 -5.14 28.55
N CYS A 413 -25.03 -4.21 27.64
CA CYS A 413 -25.31 -4.43 26.21
C CYS A 413 -24.03 -4.70 25.41
N GLN A 414 -23.70 -5.98 25.21
CA GLN A 414 -22.50 -6.49 24.52
C GLN A 414 -22.30 -6.06 23.04
N ARG A 415 -23.19 -5.25 22.44
CA ARG A 415 -23.07 -4.84 21.04
C ARG A 415 -22.67 -3.36 20.93
N PRO A 416 -21.48 -3.03 20.38
CA PRO A 416 -21.01 -1.66 20.28
C PRO A 416 -21.77 -0.80 19.24
N PHE A 417 -22.59 -1.45 18.40
CA PHE A 417 -23.32 -0.78 17.33
C PHE A 417 -24.83 -0.86 17.54
N CYS A 418 -25.52 0.24 17.24
CA CYS A 418 -26.96 0.26 17.06
C CYS A 418 -27.31 0.44 15.57
N ARG A 419 -28.49 -0.03 15.16
CA ARG A 419 -29.03 0.27 13.83
C ARG A 419 -29.84 1.55 13.94
N ARG A 420 -29.62 2.49 13.03
CA ARG A 420 -30.48 3.66 12.82
C ARG A 420 -31.25 3.44 11.53
N PHE A 421 -32.51 3.84 11.56
CA PHE A 421 -33.41 3.73 10.43
C PHE A 421 -33.98 5.11 10.15
N TYR A 422 -33.95 5.52 8.89
CA TYR A 422 -34.43 6.82 8.45
C TYR A 422 -35.09 6.69 7.09
N VAL A 423 -35.98 7.63 6.77
CA VAL A 423 -36.66 7.69 5.49
C VAL A 423 -36.28 9.00 4.81
N VAL A 424 -35.94 8.89 3.53
CA VAL A 424 -35.71 10.04 2.63
C VAL A 424 -36.92 10.17 1.71
N PHE A 425 -37.63 11.29 1.80
CA PHE A 425 -38.64 11.69 0.84
C PHE A 425 -38.02 12.64 -0.18
N GLU A 426 -38.25 12.36 -1.45
CA GLU A 426 -37.84 13.24 -2.54
C GLU A 426 -39.08 13.87 -3.16
N THR A 427 -39.04 15.18 -3.38
CA THR A 427 -40.16 15.92 -3.94
C THR A 427 -40.02 16.11 -5.45
N GLU A 428 -41.11 16.51 -6.10
CA GLU A 428 -41.13 16.83 -7.54
C GLU A 428 -40.18 17.99 -7.92
N GLN A 429 -39.80 18.84 -6.97
CA GLN A 429 -38.82 19.90 -7.17
C GLN A 429 -37.37 19.47 -6.89
N GLY A 430 -37.15 18.19 -6.54
CA GLY A 430 -35.83 17.64 -6.23
C GLY A 430 -35.35 17.87 -4.79
N ASN A 431 -36.20 18.40 -3.90
CA ASN A 431 -35.84 18.53 -2.49
C ASN A 431 -35.80 17.15 -1.81
N LYS A 432 -34.86 16.96 -0.88
CA LYS A 432 -34.69 15.73 -0.10
C LYS A 432 -35.01 16.00 1.37
N ILE A 433 -35.96 15.28 1.93
CA ILE A 433 -36.39 15.43 3.32
C ILE A 433 -36.06 14.15 4.06
N VAL A 434 -35.33 14.26 5.16
CA VAL A 434 -34.98 13.12 6.01
C VAL A 434 -35.82 13.15 7.27
N THR A 435 -36.43 12.02 7.61
CA THR A 435 -37.06 11.85 8.91
C THR A 435 -36.61 10.56 9.58
N GLU A 436 -36.33 10.65 10.87
CA GLU A 436 -35.95 9.52 11.70
C GLU A 436 -36.34 9.71 13.16
N GLN A 437 -36.34 8.62 13.91
CA GLN A 437 -36.45 8.67 15.36
C GLN A 437 -35.09 8.40 15.99
N LEU A 438 -34.57 9.40 16.69
CA LEU A 438 -33.29 9.39 17.38
C LEU A 438 -33.31 8.45 18.60
N SER A 439 -32.14 8.19 19.18
CA SER A 439 -32.01 7.26 20.32
C SER A 439 -32.66 7.76 21.60
N ASP A 440 -32.83 9.07 21.75
CA ASP A 440 -33.58 9.72 22.84
C ASP A 440 -35.11 9.66 22.63
N GLY A 441 -35.56 9.15 21.48
CA GLY A 441 -36.97 9.07 21.10
C GLY A 441 -37.51 10.31 20.38
N LEU A 442 -36.72 11.38 20.26
CA LEU A 442 -37.07 12.55 19.48
C LEU A 442 -37.14 12.19 17.99
N VAL A 443 -38.08 12.82 17.30
CA VAL A 443 -38.23 12.65 15.85
C VAL A 443 -37.59 13.85 15.17
N SER A 444 -36.63 13.61 14.28
CA SER A 444 -36.05 14.65 13.43
C SER A 444 -36.77 14.71 12.09
N PHE A 445 -36.82 15.91 11.51
CA PHE A 445 -37.34 16.19 10.19
C PHE A 445 -36.49 17.28 9.57
N GLU A 446 -35.54 16.88 8.73
CA GLU A 446 -34.52 17.76 8.19
C GLU A 446 -34.73 17.92 6.68
N GLU A 447 -34.87 19.16 6.24
CA GLU A 447 -35.04 19.52 4.84
C GLU A 447 -33.66 19.81 4.22
N ASN A 448 -33.35 19.11 3.13
CA ASN A 448 -32.09 19.17 2.39
C ASN A 448 -30.86 19.06 3.31
N PRO A 449 -30.72 17.98 4.12
CA PRO A 449 -29.56 17.79 4.98
C PRO A 449 -28.31 17.81 4.11
N LYS A 450 -27.36 18.67 4.49
CA LYS A 450 -26.14 18.82 3.71
C LYS A 450 -25.48 17.45 3.60
N ASP A 451 -25.29 16.72 4.69
CA ASP A 451 -24.55 15.46 4.77
C ASP A 451 -25.27 14.22 4.19
N LEU A 452 -26.44 14.37 3.55
CA LEU A 452 -27.28 13.24 3.13
C LEU A 452 -26.60 12.25 2.18
N GLU A 453 -25.91 12.73 1.15
CA GLU A 453 -25.17 11.88 0.19
C GLU A 453 -24.13 11.00 0.90
N ASP A 454 -23.45 11.57 1.89
CA ASP A 454 -22.38 10.92 2.63
C ASP A 454 -22.97 9.86 3.54
N ARG A 455 -24.05 10.22 4.23
CA ARG A 455 -24.81 9.32 5.07
C ARG A 455 -25.41 8.15 4.29
N ASN A 456 -25.97 8.42 3.10
CA ASN A 456 -26.50 7.40 2.20
C ASN A 456 -25.42 6.44 1.72
N SER A 457 -24.20 6.94 1.46
CA SER A 457 -23.07 6.12 1.02
C SER A 457 -22.61 5.10 2.08
N LEU A 458 -22.88 5.37 3.36
CA LEU A 458 -22.62 4.45 4.47
C LEU A 458 -23.83 3.60 4.88
N ALA A 459 -25.00 3.89 4.31
CA ALA A 459 -26.24 3.21 4.62
C ALA A 459 -26.56 2.14 3.58
N LYS A 460 -27.46 1.22 3.97
CA LYS A 460 -28.06 0.26 3.04
C LYS A 460 -29.50 0.68 2.76
N VAL A 461 -29.88 0.70 1.49
CA VAL A 461 -31.29 0.85 1.10
C VAL A 461 -32.06 -0.38 1.58
N PHE A 462 -33.06 -0.15 2.43
CA PHE A 462 -33.96 -1.19 2.92
C PHE A 462 -35.10 -1.44 1.93
N ARG A 463 -35.70 -0.35 1.41
CA ARG A 463 -36.71 -0.36 0.34
C ARG A 463 -36.87 1.04 -0.27
N SER A 464 -37.39 1.11 -1.49
CA SER A 464 -37.66 2.35 -2.22
C SER A 464 -38.95 2.21 -3.03
N VAL A 465 -39.73 3.28 -3.13
CA VAL A 465 -40.95 3.33 -3.94
C VAL A 465 -41.10 4.68 -4.64
N GLY A 466 -41.51 4.65 -5.90
CA GLY A 466 -41.97 5.83 -6.64
C GLY A 466 -43.44 6.12 -6.32
N CYS A 467 -43.75 7.36 -5.96
CA CYS A 467 -45.07 7.79 -5.49
C CYS A 467 -45.92 8.45 -6.59
N SER A 468 -45.44 8.48 -7.84
CA SER A 468 -46.11 9.15 -8.96
C SER A 468 -47.45 8.53 -9.37
N THR A 469 -47.73 7.28 -8.97
CA THR A 469 -48.91 6.52 -9.38
C THR A 469 -50.08 6.59 -8.39
N VAL A 470 -49.88 7.18 -7.20
CA VAL A 470 -50.86 7.15 -6.10
C VAL A 470 -51.76 8.40 -6.11
N GLY A 471 -52.77 8.40 -6.98
CA GLY A 471 -53.88 9.37 -6.99
C GLY A 471 -53.45 10.85 -6.87
N GLU A 472 -54.09 11.61 -5.97
CA GLU A 472 -53.81 13.05 -5.75
C GLU A 472 -52.37 13.38 -5.31
N GLY A 473 -51.51 12.37 -5.11
CA GLY A 473 -50.15 12.53 -4.62
C GLY A 473 -50.12 12.82 -3.11
N THR A 474 -49.06 12.39 -2.42
CA THR A 474 -48.83 12.75 -1.01
C THR A 474 -48.03 14.04 -0.99
N THR A 475 -48.52 15.07 -0.32
CA THR A 475 -47.79 16.34 -0.18
C THR A 475 -46.90 16.33 1.05
N LEU A 476 -45.89 17.20 1.09
CA LEU A 476 -45.09 17.37 2.31
C LEU A 476 -45.91 17.83 3.51
N ARG A 477 -46.96 18.64 3.28
CA ARG A 477 -47.92 19.02 4.33
C ARG A 477 -48.54 17.80 4.98
N ASP A 478 -48.97 16.82 4.18
CA ASP A 478 -49.57 15.58 4.70
C ASP A 478 -48.58 14.81 5.58
N ILE A 479 -47.31 14.75 5.15
CA ILE A 479 -46.24 14.11 5.92
C ILE A 479 -46.01 14.85 7.24
N LYS A 480 -45.89 16.19 7.24
CA LYS A 480 -45.69 17.00 8.47
C LYS A 480 -46.84 16.81 9.46
N VAL A 481 -48.09 16.81 8.98
CA VAL A 481 -49.27 16.58 9.83
C VAL A 481 -49.24 15.19 10.48
N ARG A 482 -48.88 14.15 9.72
CA ARG A 482 -48.75 12.78 10.24
C ARG A 482 -47.61 12.67 11.25
N GLN A 483 -46.48 13.32 10.98
CA GLN A 483 -45.33 13.35 11.87
C GLN A 483 -45.68 14.00 13.22
N MET A 484 -46.39 15.15 13.21
CA MET A 484 -46.87 15.81 14.44
C MET A 484 -47.82 14.92 15.25
N LYS A 485 -48.70 14.18 14.57
CA LYS A 485 -49.62 13.24 15.21
C LYS A 485 -48.88 12.09 15.91
N GLU A 486 -47.87 11.50 15.27
CA GLU A 486 -47.04 10.46 15.90
C GLU A 486 -46.25 10.99 17.10
N PHE A 487 -45.77 12.23 17.04
CA PHE A 487 -45.02 12.85 18.15
C PHE A 487 -45.86 12.96 19.42
N GLN A 488 -47.15 13.28 19.30
CA GLN A 488 -48.07 13.40 20.44
C GLN A 488 -48.38 12.05 21.11
N GLN A 489 -48.16 10.92 20.43
CA GLN A 489 -48.63 9.61 20.89
C GLN A 489 -47.61 8.80 21.71
N ARG A 490 -46.40 9.31 22.01
CA ARG A 490 -45.33 8.45 22.58
C ARG A 490 -44.71 8.88 23.90
N ALA A 491 -44.75 7.93 24.84
CA ALA A 491 -43.86 7.78 25.99
C ALA A 491 -42.51 7.10 25.59
N ALA A 492 -41.48 7.25 26.43
CA ALA A 492 -40.07 6.89 26.22
C ALA A 492 -39.79 5.54 25.52
N SER A 493 -38.81 5.49 24.60
CA SER A 493 -38.69 4.46 23.56
C SER A 493 -37.54 3.43 23.74
N LYS A 494 -37.82 2.16 23.39
CA LYS A 494 -36.86 1.07 23.13
C LYS A 494 -36.50 1.00 21.64
N ALA A 495 -35.37 0.36 21.27
CA ALA A 495 -34.89 0.28 19.87
C ALA A 495 -35.89 -0.26 18.82
N VAL A 496 -36.84 -1.13 19.20
CA VAL A 496 -37.92 -1.65 18.33
C VAL A 496 -38.81 -0.51 17.80
N VAL A 497 -38.92 0.58 18.56
CA VAL A 497 -39.79 1.72 18.26
C VAL A 497 -39.25 2.56 17.08
N ARG A 498 -37.92 2.60 16.88
CA ARG A 498 -37.26 3.36 15.80
C ARG A 498 -37.48 2.74 14.43
N LYS A 499 -37.30 1.42 14.30
CA LYS A 499 -37.62 0.70 13.06
C LYS A 499 -39.10 0.83 12.72
N ARG A 500 -39.97 0.71 13.72
CA ARG A 500 -41.41 0.90 13.52
C ARG A 500 -41.73 2.32 13.06
N TYR A 501 -41.04 3.34 13.59
CA TYR A 501 -41.21 4.72 13.14
C TYR A 501 -40.85 4.87 11.66
N SER A 502 -39.67 4.41 11.22
CA SER A 502 -39.28 4.48 9.81
C SER A 502 -40.24 3.69 8.92
N GLU A 503 -40.76 2.56 9.39
CA GLU A 503 -41.75 1.78 8.66
C GLU A 503 -43.07 2.53 8.46
N ILE A 504 -43.57 3.19 9.51
CA ILE A 504 -44.77 4.03 9.47
C ILE A 504 -44.53 5.25 8.58
N ALA A 505 -43.39 5.92 8.73
CA ALA A 505 -43.01 7.09 7.94
C ALA A 505 -42.96 6.75 6.44
N TYR A 506 -42.34 5.62 6.09
CA TYR A 506 -42.33 5.12 4.72
C TYR A 506 -43.75 4.86 4.19
N GLY A 507 -44.63 4.27 5.00
CA GLY A 507 -46.04 4.03 4.66
C GLY A 507 -46.84 5.31 4.40
N TRP A 508 -46.44 6.45 4.96
CA TRP A 508 -47.11 7.73 4.69
C TRP A 508 -47.07 8.12 3.22
N ALA A 509 -45.97 7.84 2.53
CA ALA A 509 -45.81 8.15 1.11
C ALA A 509 -46.78 7.32 0.23
N LEU A 510 -47.15 6.13 0.69
CA LEU A 510 -48.07 5.21 0.01
C LEU A 510 -49.55 5.52 0.25
N LYS A 511 -49.87 6.45 1.16
CA LYS A 511 -51.21 6.64 1.72
C LYS A 511 -51.82 5.35 2.30
N GLU A 512 -51.01 4.34 2.59
CA GLU A 512 -51.45 3.16 3.33
C GLU A 512 -51.77 3.62 4.75
N GLU A 513 -53.06 3.59 5.12
CA GLU A 513 -53.40 3.51 6.53
C GLU A 513 -52.91 2.15 7.00
N LEU A 514 -51.72 2.13 7.61
CA LEU A 514 -51.28 1.01 8.42
C LEU A 514 -52.29 0.88 9.56
N VAL A 515 -53.34 0.10 9.31
CA VAL A 515 -54.24 -0.39 10.35
C VAL A 515 -53.32 -1.05 11.36
N PRO A 516 -53.21 -0.53 12.60
CA PRO A 516 -52.30 -1.09 13.57
C PRO A 516 -52.66 -2.56 13.68
N ALA A 517 -51.73 -3.44 13.30
CA ALA A 517 -51.92 -4.87 13.37
C ALA A 517 -52.48 -5.14 14.77
N ALA A 518 -53.74 -5.61 14.83
CA ALA A 518 -54.40 -5.87 16.09
C ALA A 518 -53.42 -6.68 16.95
N PRO A 519 -53.21 -6.31 18.22
CA PRO A 519 -52.25 -7.01 19.05
C PRO A 519 -52.55 -8.49 18.91
N ALA A 520 -51.58 -9.25 18.37
CA ALA A 520 -51.75 -10.67 18.13
C ALA A 520 -52.38 -11.25 19.40
N PRO A 521 -53.51 -11.99 19.29
CA PRO A 521 -54.23 -12.45 20.47
C PRO A 521 -53.20 -13.12 21.35
N VAL A 522 -53.00 -12.56 22.55
CA VAL A 522 -52.08 -13.12 23.55
C VAL A 522 -52.55 -14.55 23.72
N ALA A 523 -51.79 -15.49 23.16
CA ALA A 523 -52.12 -16.90 23.22
C ALA A 523 -52.32 -17.20 24.70
N ALA A 524 -53.57 -17.49 25.08
CA ALA A 524 -53.92 -17.83 26.43
C ALA A 524 -52.94 -18.90 26.88
N GLN A 525 -52.16 -18.59 27.93
CA GLN A 525 -51.21 -19.53 28.50
C GLN A 525 -51.98 -20.82 28.81
N ALA A 526 -51.67 -21.88 28.06
CA ALA A 526 -52.17 -23.20 28.35
C ALA A 526 -51.73 -23.55 29.78
N PRO A 527 -52.64 -24.07 30.63
CA PRO A 527 -52.31 -24.40 32.01
C PRO A 527 -51.19 -25.44 32.04
N ALA A 528 -50.20 -25.17 32.90
CA ALA A 528 -49.03 -26.00 33.11
C ALA A 528 -49.39 -27.48 33.25
N ARG A 529 -48.93 -28.30 32.30
CA ARG A 529 -48.89 -29.75 32.45
C ARG A 529 -47.91 -30.08 33.57
N ARG A 530 -48.45 -30.47 34.72
CA ARG A 530 -47.71 -31.14 35.81
C ARG A 530 -47.01 -32.37 35.23
N THR A 531 -45.69 -32.35 35.13
CA THR A 531 -44.86 -33.54 34.97
C THR A 531 -44.64 -34.17 36.34
N ALA A 532 -44.99 -35.45 36.44
CA ALA A 532 -44.74 -36.32 37.59
C ALA A 532 -43.22 -36.59 37.77
N PRO A 533 -42.78 -36.98 38.98
CA PRO A 533 -41.35 -37.14 39.30
C PRO A 533 -40.81 -38.49 38.84
N ALA A 534 -39.63 -38.50 38.24
CA ALA A 534 -38.84 -39.70 38.00
C ALA A 534 -38.01 -40.07 39.25
N PRO A 535 -37.73 -41.36 39.47
CA PRO A 535 -37.20 -41.86 40.73
C PRO A 535 -35.69 -41.60 40.88
N ARG A 536 -35.30 -41.47 42.15
CA ARG A 536 -33.93 -41.44 42.64
C ARG A 536 -33.28 -42.80 42.37
N ASP A 537 -32.07 -42.78 41.84
CA ASP A 537 -31.05 -43.75 42.23
C ASP A 537 -29.71 -43.08 42.39
N SER A 538 -29.04 -43.54 43.43
CA SER A 538 -27.90 -42.96 44.13
C SER A 538 -26.56 -43.50 43.61
N ALA A 539 -25.57 -42.63 43.50
CA ALA A 539 -24.18 -42.97 43.81
C ALA A 539 -23.38 -41.69 44.09
N SER A 540 -23.12 -41.47 45.38
CA SER A 540 -22.12 -40.54 45.88
C SER A 540 -20.72 -41.11 45.67
N LEU A 541 -19.80 -40.30 45.16
CA LEU A 541 -18.39 -40.39 45.53
C LEU A 541 -17.75 -39.00 45.39
N ARG A 542 -17.49 -38.40 46.56
CA ARG A 542 -16.64 -37.22 46.73
C ARG A 542 -15.18 -37.65 46.54
N LEU A 543 -14.39 -36.87 45.81
CA LEU A 543 -12.98 -36.70 46.14
C LEU A 543 -12.44 -35.37 45.61
N ALA A 544 -11.68 -34.72 46.49
CA ALA A 544 -11.14 -33.39 46.37
C ALA A 544 -9.98 -33.30 45.36
N LEU A 545 -9.82 -32.14 44.72
CA LEU A 545 -8.62 -31.77 43.98
C LEU A 545 -7.81 -30.80 44.83
N SER A 546 -6.71 -31.30 45.39
CA SER A 546 -5.56 -30.52 45.84
C SER A 546 -4.52 -30.41 44.71
N ALA A 547 -3.78 -29.31 44.73
CA ALA A 547 -2.67 -28.99 43.87
C ALA A 547 -1.55 -30.05 43.82
N GLY A 548 -0.82 -30.09 42.70
CA GLY A 548 0.43 -30.82 42.58
C GLY A 548 1.03 -30.72 41.18
N ALA A 549 2.14 -29.97 41.07
CA ALA A 549 2.99 -29.86 39.90
C ALA A 549 3.67 -31.19 39.53
N GLY A 550 4.10 -31.34 38.27
CA GLY A 550 5.00 -32.42 37.88
C GLY A 550 5.16 -32.59 36.37
N PHE A 551 6.41 -32.42 35.92
CA PHE A 551 6.94 -32.63 34.57
C PHE A 551 6.61 -34.01 33.95
N GLY A 552 6.56 -34.07 32.62
CA GLY A 552 6.58 -35.34 31.90
C GLY A 552 6.44 -35.19 30.38
N THR A 553 7.57 -35.16 29.70
CA THR A 553 7.76 -35.35 28.26
C THR A 553 7.07 -36.61 27.73
N GLY A 554 6.41 -36.54 26.58
CA GLY A 554 5.87 -37.72 25.91
C GLY A 554 5.36 -37.40 24.51
N GLU A 555 6.04 -37.97 23.52
CA GLU A 555 5.84 -37.88 22.08
C GLU A 555 4.38 -38.17 21.64
N ARG A 556 3.92 -37.48 20.59
CA ARG A 556 2.68 -37.81 19.87
C ARG A 556 3.01 -38.23 18.43
N PRO A 557 2.51 -39.39 17.94
CA PRO A 557 2.59 -39.73 16.54
C PRO A 557 1.47 -39.06 15.74
N ILE A 558 1.82 -38.65 14.51
CA ILE A 558 0.94 -38.11 13.49
C ILE A 558 0.24 -39.27 12.78
N LEU A 559 -1.09 -39.33 12.87
CA LEU A 559 -1.99 -40.03 11.94
C LEU A 559 -2.88 -38.92 11.34
N GLY A 560 -2.92 -38.65 10.04
CA GLY A 560 -2.96 -39.59 8.92
C GLY A 560 -4.43 -39.90 8.59
N GLY A 561 -5.15 -38.96 7.96
CA GLY A 561 -6.59 -39.10 7.69
C GLY A 561 -7.05 -38.28 6.49
N ALA A 562 -6.85 -38.83 5.29
CA ALA A 562 -7.41 -38.33 4.05
C ALA A 562 -8.92 -38.60 3.98
N GLY A 563 -9.71 -37.58 3.65
CA GLY A 563 -11.16 -37.69 3.45
C GLY A 563 -11.64 -36.76 2.35
N ARG A 564 -11.55 -37.21 1.09
CA ARG A 564 -12.23 -36.58 -0.06
C ARG A 564 -13.75 -36.71 0.11
N ARG A 565 -14.48 -35.59 0.08
CA ARG A 565 -15.89 -35.55 -0.32
C ARG A 565 -16.12 -34.44 -1.34
N LYS A 566 -16.57 -34.85 -2.52
CA LYS A 566 -17.18 -33.99 -3.55
C LYS A 566 -18.62 -33.67 -3.11
N LEU A 567 -18.95 -32.38 -3.11
CA LEU A 567 -20.30 -31.81 -3.27
C LEU A 567 -20.02 -30.44 -3.94
N GLY A 568 -20.50 -30.13 -5.13
CA GLY A 568 -21.88 -30.22 -5.58
C GLY A 568 -22.41 -28.80 -5.65
N GLU A 569 -22.24 -28.16 -6.80
CA GLU A 569 -22.72 -26.80 -7.10
C GLU A 569 -24.22 -26.68 -6.83
N ARG A 570 -24.61 -25.82 -5.88
CA ARG A 570 -25.94 -25.23 -5.82
C ARG A 570 -25.86 -23.78 -5.34
N ASN A 571 -26.40 -22.91 -6.19
CA ASN A 571 -26.75 -21.52 -5.91
C ASN A 571 -27.48 -21.38 -4.57
N CYS A 572 -26.91 -20.60 -3.65
CA CYS A 572 -27.57 -20.06 -2.45
C CYS A 572 -26.91 -18.73 -2.07
N PHE A 573 -27.42 -17.62 -2.60
CA PHE A 573 -27.25 -16.29 -1.99
C PHE A 573 -28.61 -15.79 -1.48
N GLN A 574 -29.15 -16.51 -0.49
CA GLN A 574 -30.14 -16.00 0.44
C GLN A 574 -29.89 -16.73 1.76
N ASN A 575 -29.57 -15.94 2.78
CA ASN A 575 -29.44 -16.26 4.22
C ASN A 575 -28.03 -16.04 4.78
N LEU A 576 -27.79 -14.78 5.13
CA LEU A 576 -26.95 -14.38 6.26
C LEU A 576 -27.60 -13.13 6.88
N PHE A 577 -28.54 -13.37 7.81
CA PHE A 577 -29.03 -12.39 8.78
C PHE A 577 -29.33 -13.06 10.11
#